data_AF-A0A7X5ZFH0-F1
#
_entry.id   AF-A0A7X5ZFH0-F1
#
_cell.length_a   1.000
_cell.length_b   1.000
_cell.length_c   1.000
_cell.angle_alpha   90.00
_cell.angle_beta   90.00
_cell.angle_gamma   90.00
#
_symmetry.space_group_name_H-M   'P 1'
#
loop_
_entity.id
_entity.type
_entity.pdbx_description
1 polymer ?
#
loop_
_entity_poly.entity_id
_entity_poly.type
_entity_poly.pdbx_seq_one_letter_code
_entity_poly.pdbx_strand_id
1 'polypeptide(L)'
;MARLGKSGHTTHSTTSRSGATPRSRGRDALRHQERRANPMSTTNSNSEQWRVVPSHPEYEVSDRGRVRSATSGAPIPQHLKSQRGYPSVSVPRGKTPYVHAMVLEAFIGPRPSGAVTRHINDDPRDNRLENLTWGTHSENALDRVANGNDPYARRTHCKNGHPLTGSNVCPGLSFRRCRTCQRLAKQRSRTRLQSALIPAGAQ
;
A
#
# COMPACT_ATOMS: atom_id res chain seq x y z
N MET A 1 42.99 -34.18 -6.99
CA MET A 1 44.15 -33.34 -7.36
C MET A 1 44.28 -33.34 -8.89
N ALA A 2 44.25 -32.16 -9.52
CA ALA A 2 44.66 -31.79 -10.91
C ALA A 2 43.80 -30.59 -11.34
N ARG A 3 44.25 -29.34 -11.14
CA ARG A 3 45.02 -28.47 -12.07
C ARG A 3 44.20 -28.13 -13.34
N LEU A 4 43.63 -26.93 -13.42
CA LEU A 4 44.18 -25.65 -13.93
C LEU A 4 44.04 -25.50 -15.46
N GLY A 5 43.46 -24.36 -15.89
CA GLY A 5 43.46 -23.92 -17.28
C GLY A 5 42.69 -22.61 -17.49
N LYS A 6 43.33 -21.47 -17.19
CA LYS A 6 42.92 -20.11 -17.63
C LYS A 6 44.03 -19.55 -18.54
N SER A 7 43.66 -18.82 -19.59
CA SER A 7 44.40 -17.78 -20.39
C SER A 7 43.96 -17.89 -21.87
N GLY A 8 43.90 -16.86 -22.73
CA GLY A 8 44.25 -15.43 -22.73
C GLY A 8 43.34 -14.70 -23.76
N HIS A 9 43.19 -13.37 -23.76
CA HIS A 9 43.98 -12.36 -24.55
C HIS A 9 43.91 -12.64 -26.07
N THR A 10 43.60 -11.73 -27.01
CA THR A 10 43.92 -10.30 -27.25
C THR A 10 43.09 -9.89 -28.49
N THR A 11 42.63 -8.66 -28.73
CA THR A 11 43.33 -7.63 -29.53
C THR A 11 42.38 -6.46 -29.84
N HIS A 12 42.92 -5.25 -29.78
CA HIS A 12 42.37 -4.02 -30.34
C HIS A 12 42.79 -3.90 -31.82
N SER A 13 41.98 -3.24 -32.65
CA SER A 13 42.41 -2.77 -33.97
C SER A 13 41.72 -1.45 -34.33
N THR A 14 42.56 -0.53 -34.77
CA THR A 14 42.37 0.88 -35.13
C THR A 14 42.28 1.07 -36.65
N THR A 15 41.46 2.02 -37.14
CA THR A 15 41.65 2.89 -38.34
C THR A 15 40.34 3.67 -38.56
N SER A 16 40.20 5.00 -38.65
CA SER A 16 40.88 6.14 -39.31
C SER A 16 40.32 6.50 -40.70
N ARG A 17 40.06 7.83 -40.88
CA ARG A 17 39.78 8.64 -42.10
C ARG A 17 38.34 8.65 -42.66
N SER A 18 37.80 9.70 -43.29
CA SER A 18 38.09 11.15 -43.51
C SER A 18 36.93 11.70 -44.38
N GLY A 19 36.57 12.99 -44.27
CA GLY A 19 35.72 13.65 -45.29
C GLY A 19 35.18 15.01 -44.86
N ALA A 20 35.52 16.07 -45.62
CA ALA A 20 35.41 17.48 -45.26
C ALA A 20 34.19 18.22 -45.87
N THR A 21 33.71 19.27 -45.15
CA THR A 21 33.22 20.65 -45.51
C THR A 21 32.47 20.92 -46.84
N PRO A 22 31.78 22.08 -47.08
CA PRO A 22 31.72 23.34 -46.31
C PRO A 22 30.31 23.99 -46.22
N ARG A 23 30.16 25.06 -45.41
CA ARG A 23 29.56 26.34 -45.86
C ARG A 23 29.57 27.42 -44.78
N SER A 24 29.65 28.64 -45.29
CA SER A 24 30.03 29.91 -44.69
C SER A 24 28.88 30.74 -44.13
N ARG A 25 29.26 31.72 -43.30
CA ARG A 25 28.63 33.04 -42.99
C ARG A 25 27.79 33.09 -41.71
N GLY A 26 28.17 34.04 -40.85
CA GLY A 26 27.36 34.51 -39.73
C GLY A 26 28.23 35.02 -38.59
N ARG A 27 28.71 36.26 -38.72
CA ARG A 27 29.09 37.08 -37.56
C ARG A 27 27.85 37.19 -36.67
N ASP A 28 27.96 36.95 -35.37
CA ASP A 28 27.52 37.91 -34.37
C ASP A 28 27.67 37.42 -32.92
N ALA A 29 28.14 38.37 -32.11
CA ALA A 29 27.89 38.54 -30.68
C ALA A 29 28.27 37.40 -29.72
N LEU A 30 29.49 37.53 -29.19
CA LEU A 30 29.77 37.34 -27.78
C LEU A 30 28.66 37.95 -26.90
N ARG A 31 27.85 37.10 -26.26
CA ARG A 31 27.29 37.42 -24.94
C ARG A 31 27.09 36.12 -24.16
N HIS A 32 28.10 35.79 -23.37
CA HIS A 32 27.92 35.00 -22.16
C HIS A 32 26.85 35.69 -21.32
N GLN A 33 25.66 35.09 -21.27
CA GLN A 33 24.71 35.28 -20.18
C GLN A 33 24.37 33.89 -19.67
N GLU A 34 25.35 33.40 -18.90
CA GLU A 34 25.15 32.74 -17.62
C GLU A 34 23.77 32.12 -17.42
N ARG A 35 23.78 30.79 -17.58
CA ARG A 35 22.92 29.84 -16.90
C ARG A 35 22.57 30.36 -15.51
N ARG A 36 21.37 30.91 -15.33
CA ARG A 36 20.73 30.98 -14.02
C ARG A 36 20.43 29.54 -13.63
N ALA A 37 21.39 28.91 -12.97
CA ALA A 37 21.13 27.75 -12.14
C ALA A 37 20.03 28.18 -11.16
N ASN A 38 18.81 27.70 -11.41
CA ASN A 38 17.76 27.75 -10.42
C ASN A 38 18.34 27.02 -9.19
N PRO A 39 18.52 27.66 -8.03
CA PRO A 39 18.99 26.95 -6.86
C PRO A 39 17.85 26.02 -6.47
N MET A 40 17.96 24.77 -6.92
CA MET A 40 17.12 23.67 -6.49
C MET A 40 17.23 23.66 -4.98
N SER A 41 16.16 24.09 -4.30
CA SER A 41 16.10 24.26 -2.86
C SER A 41 16.32 22.90 -2.19
N THR A 42 17.58 22.52 -2.01
CA THR A 42 17.99 21.44 -1.12
C THR A 42 17.93 21.97 0.30
N THR A 43 16.74 22.36 0.73
CA THR A 43 16.43 22.49 2.15
C THR A 43 16.21 21.09 2.66
N ASN A 44 17.11 20.68 3.54
CA ASN A 44 17.12 19.43 4.27
C ASN A 44 15.81 19.30 5.08
N SER A 45 14.76 18.75 4.48
CA SER A 45 13.42 18.54 5.07
C SER A 45 13.39 17.38 6.08
N ASN A 46 14.34 17.34 7.02
CA ASN A 46 14.39 16.33 8.08
C ASN A 46 13.77 16.80 9.41
N SER A 47 13.32 18.05 9.48
CA SER A 47 12.60 18.59 10.64
C SER A 47 11.16 18.09 10.66
N GLU A 48 10.74 17.51 11.79
CA GLU A 48 9.37 17.12 12.07
C GLU A 48 8.43 18.33 11.94
N GLN A 49 7.40 18.21 11.10
CA GLN A 49 6.40 19.26 10.92
C GLN A 49 5.28 19.07 11.91
N TRP A 50 4.80 20.16 12.52
CA TRP A 50 3.70 20.16 13.48
C TRP A 50 2.56 21.03 12.95
N ARG A 51 1.32 20.56 13.11
CA ARG A 51 0.11 21.28 12.70
C ARG A 51 -0.99 21.13 13.73
N VAL A 52 -1.80 22.17 13.91
CA VAL A 52 -3.01 22.14 14.73
C VAL A 52 -4.04 21.22 14.09
N VAL A 53 -4.76 20.44 14.90
CA VAL A 53 -5.84 19.58 14.44
C VAL A 53 -7.15 20.39 14.36
N PRO A 54 -7.77 20.57 13.18
CA PRO A 54 -8.95 21.45 13.05
C PRO A 54 -10.13 21.08 13.98
N SER A 55 -10.40 19.78 14.15
CA SER A 55 -11.46 19.28 15.04
C SER A 55 -11.13 19.37 16.52
N HIS A 56 -9.84 19.51 16.88
CA HIS A 56 -9.37 19.62 18.25
C HIS A 56 -8.23 20.65 18.35
N PRO A 57 -8.54 21.96 18.27
CA PRO A 57 -7.54 23.02 18.16
C PRO A 57 -6.58 23.12 19.37
N GLU A 58 -6.93 22.50 20.50
CA GLU A 58 -6.09 22.41 21.70
C GLU A 58 -4.89 21.44 21.54
N TYR A 59 -4.82 20.70 20.44
CA TYR A 59 -3.74 19.76 20.12
C TYR A 59 -3.05 20.06 18.79
N GLU A 60 -1.74 19.79 18.77
CA GLU A 60 -0.95 19.70 17.56
C GLU A 60 -0.50 18.27 17.32
N VAL A 61 -0.45 17.88 16.05
CA VAL A 61 0.03 16.59 15.60
C VAL A 61 1.20 16.76 14.65
N SER A 62 2.16 15.85 14.72
CA SER A 62 3.29 15.83 13.81
C SER A 62 3.10 14.94 12.59
N ASP A 63 3.86 15.20 11.54
CA ASP A 63 3.97 14.31 10.37
C ASP A 63 4.55 12.92 10.72
N ARG A 64 5.14 12.76 11.91
CA ARG A 64 5.60 11.47 12.47
C ARG A 64 4.59 10.80 13.41
N GLY A 65 3.38 11.36 13.56
CA GLY A 65 2.33 10.79 14.39
C GLY A 65 2.52 11.02 15.89
N ARG A 66 3.23 12.09 16.29
CA ARG A 66 3.31 12.52 17.69
C ARG A 66 2.23 13.56 17.99
N VAL A 67 1.79 13.64 19.24
CA VAL A 67 0.75 14.61 19.65
C VAL A 67 1.26 15.41 20.84
N ARG A 68 1.01 16.71 20.82
CA ARG A 68 1.34 17.63 21.92
C ARG A 68 0.21 18.64 22.15
N SER A 69 0.22 19.31 23.28
CA SER A 69 -0.68 20.46 23.54
C SER A 69 -0.31 21.61 22.61
N ALA A 70 -1.31 22.23 21.97
CA ALA A 70 -1.11 23.44 21.18
C ALA A 70 -0.73 24.65 22.05
N THR A 71 -1.20 24.68 23.31
CA THR A 71 -0.93 25.79 24.25
C THR A 71 0.45 25.69 24.88
N SER A 72 0.81 24.53 25.44
CA SER A 72 2.05 24.37 26.22
C SER A 72 3.19 23.70 25.47
N GLY A 73 2.92 23.10 24.30
CA GLY A 73 3.88 22.27 23.58
C GLY A 73 4.21 20.93 24.28
N ALA A 74 3.60 20.66 25.44
CA ALA A 74 3.86 19.45 26.22
C ALA A 74 3.39 18.19 25.47
N PRO A 75 4.20 17.10 25.45
CA PRO A 75 3.81 15.87 24.78
C PRO A 75 2.58 15.24 25.45
N ILE A 76 1.66 14.73 24.63
CA ILE A 76 0.44 14.08 25.10
C ILE A 76 0.60 12.56 24.96
N PRO A 77 0.36 11.78 26.03
CA PRO A 77 0.41 10.32 25.97
C PRO A 77 -0.58 9.74 24.96
N GLN A 78 -0.09 8.81 24.16
CA GLN A 78 -0.91 8.07 23.21
C GLN A 78 -1.18 6.67 23.77
N HIS A 79 -2.46 6.33 23.88
CA HIS A 79 -2.91 5.09 24.51
C HIS A 79 -3.38 4.08 23.48
N LEU A 80 -2.95 2.83 23.65
CA LEU A 80 -3.45 1.67 22.91
C LEU A 80 -4.72 1.14 23.58
N LYS A 81 -5.86 1.80 23.37
CA LYS A 81 -7.11 1.48 24.08
C LYS A 81 -7.87 0.27 23.50
N SER A 82 -7.53 -0.19 22.30
CA SER A 82 -8.26 -1.26 21.60
C SER A 82 -7.40 -2.50 21.36
N GLN A 83 -8.02 -3.68 21.32
CA GLN A 83 -7.35 -4.91 20.86
C GLN A 83 -6.78 -4.77 19.44
N ARG A 84 -7.29 -3.82 18.65
CA ARG A 84 -6.82 -3.55 17.29
C ARG A 84 -5.53 -2.72 17.23
N GLY A 85 -5.04 -2.21 18.37
CA GLY A 85 -3.70 -1.60 18.45
C GLY A 85 -3.57 -0.18 17.91
N TYR A 86 -4.65 0.54 17.62
CA TYR A 86 -4.59 1.94 17.19
C TYR A 86 -4.29 2.89 18.35
N PRO A 87 -3.23 3.72 18.28
CA PRO A 87 -2.98 4.79 19.25
C PRO A 87 -4.07 5.85 19.24
N SER A 88 -4.46 6.30 20.42
CA SER A 88 -5.52 7.30 20.64
C SER A 88 -5.13 8.29 21.72
N VAL A 89 -5.68 9.50 21.64
CA VAL A 89 -5.45 10.57 22.62
C VAL A 89 -6.67 10.69 23.52
N SER A 90 -6.44 10.84 24.83
CA SER A 90 -7.52 11.11 25.77
C SER A 90 -7.83 12.59 25.75
N VAL A 91 -9.04 12.95 25.33
CA VAL A 91 -9.53 14.33 25.31
C VAL A 91 -10.49 14.54 26.48
N PRO A 92 -10.50 15.71 27.15
CA PRO A 92 -11.34 15.95 28.33
C PRO A 92 -12.84 15.82 28.07
N ARG A 93 -13.29 16.09 26.84
CA ARG A 93 -14.69 16.06 26.44
C ARG A 93 -14.84 15.36 25.10
N GLY A 94 -15.80 14.43 25.01
CA GLY A 94 -16.13 13.74 23.77
C GLY A 94 -15.37 12.43 23.54
N LYS A 95 -15.40 11.97 22.28
CA LYS A 95 -14.82 10.70 21.87
C LYS A 95 -13.33 10.84 21.67
N THR A 96 -12.55 9.90 22.22
CA THR A 96 -11.09 9.89 22.08
C THR A 96 -10.69 9.74 20.60
N PRO A 97 -10.05 10.76 19.98
CA PRO A 97 -9.61 10.69 18.60
C PRO A 97 -8.44 9.71 18.44
N TYR A 98 -8.37 9.07 17.28
CA TYR A 98 -7.22 8.25 16.91
C TYR A 98 -6.13 9.12 16.28
N VAL A 99 -4.87 8.79 16.59
CA VAL A 99 -3.72 9.58 16.16
C VAL A 99 -3.62 9.64 14.63
N HIS A 100 -3.81 8.51 13.94
CA HIS A 100 -3.81 8.48 12.47
C HIS A 100 -4.84 9.43 11.84
N ALA A 101 -6.01 9.61 12.47
CA ALA A 101 -7.06 10.46 11.93
C ALA A 101 -6.69 11.93 12.16
N MET A 102 -6.12 12.27 13.32
CA MET A 102 -5.61 13.60 13.60
C MET A 102 -4.51 14.01 12.60
N VAL A 103 -3.57 13.09 12.29
CA VAL A 103 -2.51 13.34 11.29
C VAL A 103 -3.13 13.66 9.92
N LEU A 104 -4.02 12.81 9.41
CA LEU A 104 -4.64 13.05 8.11
C LEU A 104 -5.46 14.34 8.08
N GLU A 105 -6.18 14.63 9.16
CA GLU A 105 -6.99 15.83 9.25
C GLU A 105 -6.14 17.11 9.20
N ALA A 106 -5.02 17.14 9.91
CA ALA A 106 -4.14 18.31 9.98
C ALA A 106 -3.29 18.52 8.72
N PHE A 107 -2.90 17.45 8.03
CA PHE A 107 -1.98 17.52 6.88
C PHE A 107 -2.66 17.44 5.52
N ILE A 108 -3.71 16.63 5.39
CA ILE A 108 -4.45 16.41 4.14
C ILE A 108 -5.77 17.19 4.13
N GLY A 109 -6.47 17.20 5.27
CA GLY A 109 -7.74 17.90 5.44
C GLY A 109 -8.84 17.00 5.99
N PRO A 110 -10.07 17.55 6.12
CA PRO A 110 -11.18 16.88 6.79
C PRO A 110 -11.50 15.53 6.16
N ARG A 111 -11.91 14.57 7.00
CA ARG A 111 -12.30 13.23 6.55
C ARG A 111 -13.43 13.32 5.52
N PRO A 112 -13.23 12.85 4.28
CA PRO A 112 -14.31 12.78 3.29
C PRO A 112 -15.45 11.87 3.77
N SER A 113 -16.68 12.18 3.35
CA SER A 113 -17.85 11.37 3.73
C SER A 113 -17.68 9.91 3.30
N GLY A 114 -17.94 8.98 4.23
CA GLY A 114 -17.79 7.54 4.00
C GLY A 114 -16.35 7.01 3.87
N ALA A 115 -15.34 7.89 3.87
CA ALA A 115 -13.94 7.47 3.84
C ALA A 115 -13.51 6.86 5.18
N VAL A 116 -12.44 6.09 5.19
CA VAL A 116 -11.74 5.54 6.35
C VAL A 116 -10.26 5.89 6.26
N THR A 117 -9.59 5.96 7.41
CA THR A 117 -8.13 6.02 7.46
C THR A 117 -7.56 4.67 7.05
N ARG A 118 -6.61 4.69 6.14
CA ARG A 118 -5.87 3.51 5.67
C ARG A 118 -4.41 3.63 6.09
N HIS A 119 -3.84 2.52 6.54
CA HIS A 119 -2.41 2.32 6.76
C HIS A 119 -1.87 1.51 5.57
N ILE A 120 -1.00 2.11 4.76
CA ILE A 120 -0.51 1.47 3.52
C ILE A 120 0.20 0.14 3.84
N ASN A 121 0.92 0.09 4.97
CA ASN A 121 1.63 -1.10 5.44
C ASN A 121 0.81 -2.03 6.38
N ASP A 122 -0.48 -1.77 6.60
CA ASP A 122 -1.33 -2.46 7.60
C ASP A 122 -0.85 -2.40 9.07
N ASP A 123 0.16 -1.59 9.42
CA ASP A 123 0.60 -1.43 10.80
C ASP A 123 -0.17 -0.29 11.48
N PRO A 124 -1.09 -0.57 12.41
CA PRO A 124 -1.87 0.45 13.10
C PRO A 124 -1.03 1.39 13.99
N ARG A 125 0.25 1.05 14.24
CA ARG A 125 1.17 1.85 15.06
C ARG A 125 2.03 2.80 14.23
N ASP A 126 2.17 2.57 12.93
CA ASP A 126 2.92 3.45 12.04
C ASP A 126 2.01 4.59 11.56
N ASN A 127 1.94 5.66 12.37
CA ASN A 127 1.10 6.82 12.12
C ASN A 127 1.85 7.97 11.43
N ARG A 128 2.95 7.68 10.72
CA ARG A 128 3.63 8.67 9.89
C ARG A 128 2.74 9.06 8.72
N LEU A 129 2.72 10.34 8.36
CA LEU A 129 1.88 10.88 7.28
C LEU A 129 2.08 10.12 5.96
N GLU A 130 3.32 9.75 5.63
CA GLU A 130 3.66 8.99 4.41
C GLU A 130 3.03 7.59 4.33
N ASN A 131 2.62 7.02 5.47
CA ASN A 131 1.97 5.71 5.56
C ASN A 131 0.44 5.81 5.64
N LEU A 132 -0.12 7.02 5.71
CA LEU A 132 -1.54 7.24 5.94
C LEU A 132 -2.23 7.84 4.71
N THR A 133 -3.47 7.42 4.46
CA THR A 133 -4.33 8.08 3.48
C THR A 133 -5.81 7.93 3.81
N TRP A 134 -6.64 8.82 3.29
CA TRP A 134 -8.08 8.60 3.23
C TRP A 134 -8.43 7.65 2.09
N GLY A 135 -9.36 6.74 2.30
CA GLY A 135 -9.88 5.90 1.23
C GLY A 135 -11.15 5.17 1.61
N THR A 136 -11.56 4.20 0.81
CA THR A 136 -12.77 3.42 1.02
C THR A 136 -12.48 2.12 1.78
N HIS A 137 -13.53 1.50 2.33
CA HIS A 137 -13.45 0.16 2.91
C HIS A 137 -12.94 -0.90 1.92
N SER A 138 -13.30 -0.77 0.64
CA SER A 138 -12.86 -1.68 -0.42
C SER A 138 -11.36 -1.57 -0.65
N GLU A 139 -10.82 -0.34 -0.72
CA GLU A 139 -9.38 -0.15 -0.87
C GLU A 139 -8.60 -0.64 0.35
N ASN A 140 -9.10 -0.37 1.57
CA ASN A 140 -8.50 -0.93 2.79
C ASN A 140 -8.49 -2.48 2.79
N ALA A 141 -9.52 -3.10 2.20
CA ALA A 141 -9.55 -4.56 2.04
C ALA A 141 -8.54 -5.05 0.99
N LEU A 142 -8.30 -4.28 -0.07
CA LEU A 142 -7.29 -4.57 -1.09
C LEU A 142 -5.88 -4.46 -0.52
N ASP A 143 -5.58 -3.43 0.28
CA ASP A 143 -4.29 -3.27 0.97
C ASP A 143 -4.00 -4.52 1.81
N ARG A 144 -4.98 -4.95 2.61
CA ARG A 144 -4.89 -6.15 3.44
C ARG A 144 -4.62 -7.43 2.65
N VAL A 145 -5.14 -7.53 1.43
CA VAL A 145 -4.83 -8.65 0.53
C VAL A 145 -3.43 -8.51 -0.05
N ALA A 146 -3.05 -7.33 -0.54
CA ALA A 146 -1.74 -7.05 -1.14
C ALA A 146 -0.59 -7.28 -0.16
N ASN A 147 -0.77 -6.87 1.10
CA ASN A 147 0.17 -7.07 2.19
C ASN A 147 0.15 -8.49 2.76
N GLY A 148 -0.68 -9.39 2.21
CA GLY A 148 -0.78 -10.78 2.65
C GLY A 148 -1.43 -10.96 4.01
N ASN A 149 -2.05 -9.93 4.59
CA ASN A 149 -2.70 -10.01 5.90
C ASN A 149 -4.12 -10.59 5.83
N ASP A 150 -4.73 -10.69 4.65
CA ASP A 150 -6.09 -11.22 4.50
C ASP A 150 -6.14 -12.75 4.74
N PRO A 151 -6.90 -13.22 5.76
CA PRO A 151 -6.98 -14.63 6.10
C PRO A 151 -7.76 -15.44 5.06
N TYR A 152 -8.61 -14.81 4.25
CA TYR A 152 -9.33 -15.52 3.18
C TYR A 152 -8.45 -15.73 1.96
N ALA A 153 -7.58 -14.78 1.62
CA ALA A 153 -6.60 -14.84 0.55
C ALA A 153 -5.46 -15.83 0.86
N ARG A 154 -5.03 -15.90 2.14
CA ARG A 154 -3.98 -16.82 2.59
C ARG A 154 -4.39 -18.29 2.71
N ARG A 155 -5.70 -18.61 2.70
CA ARG A 155 -6.15 -20.00 2.81
C ARG A 155 -5.59 -20.85 1.68
N THR A 156 -4.99 -21.97 2.06
CA THR A 156 -4.50 -23.01 1.11
C THR A 156 -5.56 -24.08 0.84
N HIS A 157 -6.54 -24.24 1.74
CA HIS A 157 -7.61 -25.23 1.64
C HIS A 157 -8.98 -24.62 1.89
N CYS A 158 -10.01 -25.21 1.28
CA CYS A 158 -11.39 -24.84 1.54
C CYS A 158 -11.88 -25.43 2.86
N LYS A 159 -13.09 -25.04 3.31
CA LYS A 159 -13.71 -25.56 4.54
C LYS A 159 -13.90 -27.09 4.61
N ASN A 160 -13.79 -27.78 3.48
CA ASN A 160 -13.91 -29.24 3.36
C ASN A 160 -12.54 -29.91 3.12
N GLY A 161 -11.43 -29.18 3.31
CA GLY A 161 -10.08 -29.73 3.14
C GLY A 161 -9.59 -29.84 1.70
N HIS A 162 -10.33 -29.37 0.69
CA HIS A 162 -9.83 -29.41 -0.70
C HIS A 162 -8.83 -28.28 -0.97
N PRO A 163 -7.72 -28.54 -1.68
CA PRO A 163 -6.70 -27.53 -1.97
C PRO A 163 -7.25 -26.41 -2.85
N LEU A 164 -6.97 -25.14 -2.53
CA LEU A 164 -7.36 -23.96 -3.31
C LEU A 164 -6.24 -23.51 -4.24
N THR A 165 -5.68 -24.45 -5.00
CA THR A 165 -4.67 -24.20 -6.03
C THR A 165 -5.34 -23.99 -7.39
N GLY A 166 -4.65 -23.35 -8.34
CA GLY A 166 -5.22 -22.77 -9.58
C GLY A 166 -6.38 -23.54 -10.22
N SER A 167 -6.24 -24.84 -10.46
CA SER A 167 -7.28 -25.66 -11.12
C SER A 167 -8.49 -25.98 -10.26
N ASN A 168 -8.41 -25.84 -8.94
CA ASN A 168 -9.51 -26.08 -7.99
C ASN A 168 -10.18 -24.79 -7.47
N VAL A 169 -9.82 -23.64 -8.03
CA VAL A 169 -10.49 -22.36 -7.82
C VAL A 169 -11.39 -22.05 -9.02
N CYS A 170 -12.64 -21.66 -8.76
CA CYS A 170 -13.55 -21.19 -9.81
C CYS A 170 -13.11 -19.79 -10.28
N PRO A 171 -12.86 -19.56 -11.58
CA PRO A 171 -12.55 -18.24 -12.11
C PRO A 171 -13.80 -17.34 -12.14
N GLY A 172 -13.60 -16.03 -12.20
CA GLY A 172 -14.67 -15.05 -12.46
C GLY A 172 -15.57 -14.68 -11.27
N LEU A 173 -15.21 -15.10 -10.05
CA LEU A 173 -15.90 -14.67 -8.83
C LEU A 173 -14.99 -13.74 -8.01
N SER A 174 -15.58 -12.75 -7.36
CA SER A 174 -14.93 -11.88 -6.38
C SER A 174 -14.42 -12.64 -5.14
N PHE A 175 -14.75 -13.94 -5.02
CA PHE A 175 -14.31 -14.82 -3.95
C PHE A 175 -13.88 -16.19 -4.50
N ARG A 176 -12.86 -16.80 -3.88
CA ARG A 176 -12.35 -18.12 -4.25
C ARG A 176 -13.35 -19.22 -3.87
N ARG A 177 -14.14 -19.70 -4.83
CA ARG A 177 -15.00 -20.89 -4.69
C ARG A 177 -14.21 -22.15 -5.05
N CYS A 178 -14.34 -23.20 -4.25
CA CYS A 178 -13.72 -24.50 -4.51
C CYS A 178 -14.50 -25.28 -5.58
N ARG A 179 -13.84 -25.64 -6.69
CA ARG A 179 -14.43 -26.42 -7.78
C ARG A 179 -14.84 -27.82 -7.33
N THR A 180 -14.06 -28.51 -6.50
CA THR A 180 -14.44 -29.82 -5.95
C THR A 180 -15.73 -29.73 -5.14
N CYS A 181 -15.86 -28.74 -4.25
CA CYS A 181 -17.10 -28.53 -3.50
C CYS A 181 -18.30 -28.26 -4.42
N GLN A 182 -18.10 -27.48 -5.49
CA GLN A 182 -19.14 -27.21 -6.47
C GLN A 182 -19.61 -28.49 -7.17
N ARG A 183 -18.68 -29.36 -7.58
CA ARG A 183 -19.00 -30.66 -8.20
C ARG A 183 -19.77 -31.57 -7.24
N LEU A 184 -19.31 -31.71 -6.00
CA LEU A 184 -19.96 -32.53 -4.97
C LEU A 184 -21.39 -32.04 -4.66
N ALA A 185 -21.60 -30.72 -4.60
CA ALA A 185 -22.94 -30.15 -4.40
C ALA A 185 -23.87 -30.48 -5.58
N LYS A 186 -23.39 -30.37 -6.82
CA LYS A 186 -24.16 -30.72 -8.02
C LYS A 186 -24.51 -32.21 -8.05
N GLN A 187 -23.59 -33.09 -7.67
CA GLN A 187 -23.84 -34.53 -7.56
C GLN A 187 -24.93 -34.83 -6.53
N ARG A 188 -24.84 -34.26 -5.33
CA ARG A 188 -25.87 -34.41 -4.28
C ARG A 188 -27.26 -33.96 -4.75
N SER A 189 -27.33 -32.83 -5.48
CA SER A 189 -28.59 -32.35 -6.05
C SER A 189 -29.16 -33.33 -7.07
N ARG A 190 -28.34 -33.87 -7.98
CA ARG A 190 -28.78 -34.88 -8.96
C ARG A 190 -29.28 -36.16 -8.30
N THR A 191 -28.53 -36.67 -7.32
CA THR A 191 -28.93 -37.86 -6.55
C THR A 191 -30.27 -37.63 -5.86
N ARG A 192 -30.47 -36.49 -5.17
CA ARG A 192 -31.75 -36.16 -4.52
C ARG A 192 -32.92 -36.14 -5.50
N LEU A 193 -32.74 -35.50 -6.66
CA LEU A 193 -33.79 -35.45 -7.69
C LEU A 193 -34.10 -36.85 -8.24
N GLN A 194 -33.07 -37.67 -8.49
CA GLN A 194 -33.24 -39.04 -8.98
C GLN A 194 -33.95 -39.93 -7.94
N SER A 195 -33.58 -39.82 -6.67
CA SER A 195 -34.25 -40.54 -5.57
C SER A 195 -35.71 -40.13 -5.40
N ALA A 196 -36.06 -38.86 -5.68
CA ALA A 196 -37.44 -38.37 -5.60
C ALA A 196 -38.32 -38.84 -6.79
N LEU A 197 -37.70 -39.28 -7.89
CA LEU A 197 -38.39 -39.73 -9.10
C LEU A 197 -38.64 -41.24 -9.15
N ILE A 198 -38.02 -42.02 -8.24
CA ILE A 198 -38.26 -43.46 -8.11
C ILE A 198 -39.33 -43.66 -7.03
N PRO A 199 -40.59 -44.00 -7.37
CA PRO A 199 -41.62 -44.22 -6.36
C PRO A 199 -41.24 -45.42 -5.48
N ALA A 200 -41.46 -45.29 -4.17
CA ALA A 200 -41.29 -46.36 -3.20
C ALA A 200 -42.42 -47.39 -3.40
N GLY A 201 -42.25 -48.32 -4.33
CA GLY A 201 -43.29 -49.32 -4.62
C GLY A 201 -43.04 -50.10 -5.89
N ALA A 202 -42.12 -51.07 -5.81
CA ALA A 202 -42.09 -52.22 -6.70
C ALA A 202 -41.65 -53.43 -5.86
N GLN A 203 -42.61 -53.96 -5.09
CA GLN A 203 -42.58 -55.30 -4.51
C GLN A 203 -43.89 -55.98 -4.90
#